data_AF-A0A7X2V484-F1
#
_entry.id   AF-A0A7X2V484-F1
#
_cell.length_a   1.000
_cell.length_b   1.000
_cell.length_c   1.000
_cell.angle_alpha   90.00
_cell.angle_beta   90.00
_cell.angle_gamma   90.00
#
_symmetry.space_group_name_H-M   'P 1'
#
loop_
_entity.id
_entity.type
_entity.pdbx_description
1 polymer ?
#
loop_
_entity_poly.entity_id
_entity_poly.type
_entity_poly.pdbx_seq_one_letter_code
_entity_poly.pdbx_strand_id
1 'polypeptide(L)'
;MPKGNFVISNEDWSLHRKGYDDQLRHQEKVQEAIKNNLPDLITEESIIMSNGKNVVKIPIRSLDEYKIRYNYDKNKHVGQGDGDSKVGDTVARDGSQQGQGPGKGQGAGDQAGEDYYEAEISMMELQEALFSELELPNLKRKEMAENVVEDIEFNDIRKTGLMGNIDKKRTMMSAYKRNAMKGQAQFYPIYPEDLKFKTWNEVIKPESKAVVIAMMDTSGSMGLWEKYMARSFFFWMTRFLRTKYEHVDIEFIAHHTEAKVVSEEDFFNKGESGGTICSSVYRKALEIIDEKYQPARYNIYPFHFSDGDNLTSDNARCVKLVSELMKVSNMFGYGEVNQYNRHSTLMSAYKNITNENFRYYILKQKADVFHAMKSFFRKEQAEMSS
;
A
#
# COMPACT_ATOMS: atom_id res chain seq x y z
N MET A 1 63.74 -15.39 24.20
CA MET A 1 62.54 -14.67 23.70
C MET A 1 61.45 -14.78 24.75
N PRO A 2 60.80 -13.69 25.19
CA PRO A 2 59.76 -13.77 26.20
C PRO A 2 58.50 -14.37 25.59
N LYS A 3 57.95 -15.41 26.22
CA LYS A 3 56.64 -15.97 25.88
C LYS A 3 55.59 -14.95 26.32
N GLY A 4 55.01 -14.22 25.37
CA GLY A 4 53.86 -13.37 25.61
C GLY A 4 52.67 -14.22 26.05
N ASN A 5 52.13 -13.94 27.24
CA ASN A 5 50.86 -14.49 27.67
C ASN A 5 49.76 -13.82 26.85
N PHE A 6 49.22 -14.53 25.85
CA PHE A 6 48.00 -14.11 25.17
C PHE A 6 46.82 -14.55 26.03
N VAL A 7 46.07 -13.59 26.56
CA VAL A 7 44.76 -13.85 27.17
C VAL A 7 43.76 -13.90 26.03
N ILE A 8 43.32 -15.10 25.67
CA ILE A 8 42.19 -15.28 24.77
C ILE A 8 40.93 -15.16 25.63
N SER A 9 40.31 -13.98 25.65
CA SER A 9 38.97 -13.83 26.19
C SER A 9 37.98 -14.38 25.15
N ASN A 10 37.24 -15.42 25.54
CA ASN A 10 36.12 -15.92 24.75
C ASN A 10 34.88 -15.20 25.26
N GLU A 11 34.48 -14.11 24.59
CA GLU A 11 33.24 -13.42 24.91
C GLU A 11 32.05 -14.21 24.33
N ASP A 12 31.03 -14.43 25.15
CA ASP A 12 29.83 -15.16 24.73
C ASP A 12 28.91 -14.22 23.96
N TRP A 13 29.05 -14.23 22.63
CA TRP A 13 28.25 -13.41 21.71
C TRP A 13 26.76 -13.81 21.67
N SER A 14 26.36 -14.91 22.31
CA SER A 14 24.95 -15.35 22.34
C SER A 14 24.01 -14.38 23.07
N LEU A 15 24.56 -13.49 23.92
CA LEU A 15 23.82 -12.46 24.65
C LEU A 15 23.74 -11.12 23.90
N HIS A 16 24.49 -10.94 22.80
CA HIS A 16 24.46 -9.72 22.00
C HIS A 16 23.46 -9.86 20.84
N ARG A 17 22.23 -9.38 21.05
CA ARG A 17 21.19 -9.29 20.01
C ARG A 17 21.45 -8.20 18.96
N LYS A 18 22.63 -7.60 18.94
CA LYS A 18 22.96 -6.46 18.08
C LYS A 18 22.66 -6.73 16.59
N GLY A 19 22.95 -7.93 16.09
CA GLY A 19 22.60 -8.29 14.70
C GLY A 19 21.09 -8.34 14.43
N TYR A 20 20.30 -8.82 15.39
CA TYR A 20 18.84 -8.82 15.29
C TYR A 20 18.27 -7.40 15.41
N ASP A 21 18.81 -6.60 16.34
CA ASP A 21 18.40 -5.21 16.54
C ASP A 21 18.76 -4.33 15.33
N ASP A 22 19.92 -4.56 14.70
CA ASP A 22 20.35 -3.89 13.48
C ASP A 22 19.49 -4.32 12.27
N GLN A 23 19.12 -5.61 12.18
CA GLN A 23 18.18 -6.09 11.16
C GLN A 23 16.79 -5.47 11.31
N LEU A 24 16.27 -5.37 12.54
CA LEU A 24 15.00 -4.69 12.82
C LEU A 24 15.07 -3.22 12.42
N ARG A 25 16.14 -2.51 12.79
CA ARG A 25 16.32 -1.11 12.42
C ARG A 25 16.42 -0.92 10.90
N HIS A 26 17.08 -1.85 10.21
CA HIS A 26 17.12 -1.84 8.75
C HIS A 26 15.73 -2.03 8.15
N GLN A 27 14.95 -2.99 8.65
CA GLN A 27 13.57 -3.20 8.22
C GLN A 27 12.69 -1.97 8.48
N GLU A 28 12.81 -1.33 9.63
CA GLU A 28 12.10 -0.08 9.96
C GLU A 28 12.47 1.05 8.98
N LYS A 29 13.76 1.23 8.67
CA LYS A 29 14.21 2.23 7.69
C LYS A 29 13.70 1.94 6.28
N VAL A 30 13.67 0.67 5.87
CA VAL A 30 13.10 0.26 4.58
C VAL A 30 11.61 0.58 4.55
N GLN A 31 10.85 0.22 5.60
CA GLN A 31 9.42 0.54 5.69
C GLN A 31 9.16 2.04 5.68
N GLU A 32 9.98 2.83 6.37
CA GLU A 32 9.87 4.30 6.37
C GLU A 32 10.19 4.88 4.98
N ALA A 33 11.23 4.37 4.32
CA ALA A 33 11.60 4.78 2.97
C ALA A 33 10.52 4.40 1.94
N ILE A 34 9.88 3.22 2.07
CA ILE A 34 8.71 2.82 1.29
C ILE A 34 7.60 3.85 1.52
N LYS A 35 7.23 4.11 2.78
CA LYS A 35 6.10 4.99 3.10
C LYS A 35 6.30 6.41 2.58
N ASN A 36 7.52 6.94 2.67
CA ASN A 36 7.84 8.29 2.21
C ASN A 36 7.85 8.41 0.68
N ASN A 37 8.29 7.36 -0.03
CA ASN A 37 8.37 7.36 -1.50
C ASN A 37 7.19 6.65 -2.19
N LEU A 38 6.24 6.12 -1.40
CA LEU A 38 5.10 5.35 -1.90
C LEU A 38 4.31 6.06 -3.03
N PRO A 39 4.02 7.39 -2.94
CA PRO A 39 3.31 8.08 -4.00
C PRO A 39 4.04 8.03 -5.35
N ASP A 40 5.38 8.11 -5.33
CA ASP A 40 6.19 8.14 -6.55
C ASP A 40 6.34 6.72 -7.13
N LEU A 41 6.60 5.72 -6.28
CA LEU A 41 6.82 4.34 -6.69
C LEU A 41 5.61 3.72 -7.38
N ILE A 42 4.41 3.95 -6.83
CA ILE A 42 3.13 3.46 -7.40
C ILE A 42 2.93 3.96 -8.83
N THR A 43 3.57 5.07 -9.18
CA THR A 43 3.39 5.76 -10.45
C THR A 43 4.57 5.58 -11.39
N GLU A 44 5.42 4.59 -11.13
CA GLU A 44 6.43 4.14 -12.07
C GLU A 44 5.82 3.26 -13.17
N GLU A 45 6.10 3.62 -14.43
CA GLU A 45 5.62 2.90 -15.62
C GLU A 45 6.13 1.45 -15.66
N SER A 46 7.31 1.22 -15.07
CA SER A 46 7.94 -0.10 -14.92
C SER A 46 7.01 -1.07 -14.19
N ILE A 47 6.25 -0.63 -13.20
CA ILE A 47 5.36 -1.45 -12.38
C ILE A 47 4.10 -1.84 -13.13
N ILE A 48 3.51 -0.91 -13.89
CA ILE A 48 2.22 -1.12 -14.56
C ILE A 48 2.40 -1.99 -15.82
N MET A 49 3.51 -1.83 -16.54
CA MET A 49 3.78 -2.58 -17.76
C MET A 49 4.40 -3.97 -17.51
N SER A 50 4.93 -4.22 -16.31
CA SER A 50 5.50 -5.53 -15.97
C SER A 50 4.52 -6.32 -15.13
N ASN A 51 4.21 -7.54 -15.55
CA ASN A 51 3.26 -8.45 -14.90
C ASN A 51 3.76 -8.99 -13.54
N GLY A 52 4.11 -8.10 -12.59
CA GLY A 52 4.39 -8.42 -11.19
C GLY A 52 5.73 -9.11 -10.89
N LYS A 53 6.69 -9.12 -11.83
CA LYS A 53 7.98 -9.83 -11.68
C LYS A 53 9.19 -8.93 -11.37
N ASN A 54 8.99 -7.63 -11.24
CA ASN A 54 10.09 -6.69 -11.08
C ASN A 54 10.30 -6.32 -9.61
N VAL A 55 11.58 -6.21 -9.25
CA VAL A 55 12.07 -5.67 -7.98
C VAL A 55 12.29 -4.17 -8.18
N VAL A 56 11.74 -3.36 -7.27
CA VAL A 56 11.90 -1.89 -7.31
C VAL A 56 13.02 -1.50 -6.37
N LYS A 57 13.90 -0.61 -6.81
CA LYS A 57 15.05 -0.16 -6.02
C LYS A 57 14.75 1.18 -5.36
N ILE A 58 14.80 1.24 -4.03
CA ILE A 58 14.64 2.48 -3.27
C ILE A 58 15.97 2.90 -2.65
N PRO A 59 16.40 4.17 -2.82
CA PRO A 59 17.54 4.69 -2.09
C PRO A 59 17.19 4.86 -0.60
N ILE A 60 17.95 4.21 0.27
CA ILE A 60 17.89 4.38 1.72
C ILE A 60 19.08 5.23 2.17
N ARG A 61 18.82 6.18 3.06
CA ARG A 61 19.89 6.93 3.74
C ARG A 61 20.66 6.00 4.66
N SER A 62 21.92 5.73 4.33
CA SER A 62 22.84 5.10 5.27
C SER A 62 23.31 6.11 6.29
N LEU A 63 23.60 5.63 7.49
CA LEU A 63 24.42 6.37 8.42
C LEU A 63 25.87 6.07 8.05
N ASP A 64 26.68 7.10 7.86
CA ASP A 64 28.12 6.90 7.75
C ASP A 64 28.63 6.29 9.06
N GLU A 65 29.30 5.14 8.95
CA GLU A 65 30.03 4.60 10.08
C GLU A 65 31.13 5.58 10.47
N TYR A 66 31.25 5.87 11.77
CA TYR A 66 32.32 6.71 12.28
C TYR A 66 33.68 6.09 11.95
N LYS A 67 34.40 6.68 11.00
CA LYS A 67 35.78 6.30 10.71
C LYS A 67 36.68 6.86 11.81
N ILE A 68 37.20 5.99 12.66
CA ILE A 68 38.25 6.37 13.60
C ILE A 68 39.49 6.74 12.78
N ARG A 69 39.80 8.03 12.72
CA ARG A 69 41.05 8.52 12.12
C ARG A 69 42.08 8.71 13.22
N TYR A 70 43.31 8.31 12.95
CA TYR A 70 44.42 8.70 13.80
C TYR A 70 44.54 10.22 13.80
N ASN A 71 44.51 10.82 15.00
CA ASN A 71 44.76 12.23 15.16
C ASN A 71 46.28 12.45 15.02
N TYR A 72 46.71 12.94 13.86
CA TYR A 72 48.12 13.23 13.59
C TYR A 72 48.57 14.56 14.21
N ASP A 73 47.66 15.43 14.66
CA ASP A 73 47.98 16.75 15.26
C ASP A 73 48.79 16.64 16.57
N LYS A 74 48.70 15.50 17.26
CA LYS A 74 49.45 15.24 18.50
C LYS A 74 50.85 14.66 18.26
N ASN A 75 51.22 14.34 17.03
CA ASN A 75 52.58 13.92 16.73
C ASN A 75 53.52 15.13 16.68
N LYS A 76 54.72 14.99 17.28
CA LYS A 76 55.78 15.99 17.15
C LYS A 76 56.22 16.04 15.68
N HIS A 77 55.77 17.04 14.95
CA HIS A 77 56.23 17.31 13.59
C HIS A 77 57.62 17.96 13.67
N VAL A 78 58.57 17.43 12.89
CA VAL A 78 59.84 18.11 12.59
C VAL A 78 59.64 18.88 11.30
N GLY A 79 59.61 20.20 11.38
CA GLY A 79 59.57 21.09 10.21
C GLY A 79 60.99 21.47 9.79
N GLN A 80 61.29 21.40 8.49
CA GLN A 80 62.52 21.91 7.91
C GLN A 80 62.23 23.30 7.33
N GLY A 81 62.91 24.34 7.84
CA GLY A 81 62.80 25.70 7.31
C GLY A 81 63.89 25.98 6.26
N ASP A 82 63.64 26.93 5.36
CA ASP A 82 64.55 27.34 4.28
C ASP A 82 65.75 28.21 4.74
N GLY A 83 66.13 28.13 6.02
CA GLY A 83 67.39 28.70 6.53
C GLY A 83 67.33 30.10 7.16
N ASP A 84 66.21 30.83 7.04
CA ASP A 84 66.06 32.20 7.60
C ASP A 84 65.06 32.31 8.79
N SER A 85 64.62 31.19 9.37
CA SER A 85 63.58 31.19 10.42
C SER A 85 64.10 31.58 11.81
N LYS A 86 63.33 32.38 12.57
CA LYS A 86 63.64 32.74 13.97
C LYS A 86 62.83 31.89 14.96
N VAL A 87 63.34 31.77 16.19
CA VAL A 87 62.65 31.08 17.29
C VAL A 87 61.33 31.79 17.58
N GLY A 88 60.20 31.15 17.24
CA GLY A 88 58.84 31.68 17.40
C GLY A 88 58.02 31.71 16.10
N ASP A 89 58.64 31.50 14.94
CA ASP A 89 57.93 31.47 13.66
C ASP A 89 57.11 30.19 13.48
N THR A 90 55.86 30.32 13.02
CA THR A 90 54.95 29.19 12.78
C THR A 90 55.19 28.62 11.38
N VAL A 91 55.75 27.41 11.28
CA VAL A 91 56.27 26.86 10.01
C VAL A 91 55.22 26.09 9.18
N ALA A 92 54.02 25.86 9.71
CA ALA A 92 52.87 25.39 8.92
C ALA A 92 51.58 25.56 9.74
N ARG A 93 50.48 25.97 9.08
CA ARG A 93 49.13 25.93 9.65
C ARG A 93 48.32 25.02 8.72
N ASP A 94 47.96 23.84 9.18
CA ASP A 94 47.20 22.89 8.38
C ASP A 94 45.82 23.51 8.03
N GLY A 95 45.36 23.24 6.81
CA GLY A 95 44.41 24.06 6.04
C GLY A 95 43.20 24.60 6.80
N SER A 96 43.13 25.92 6.92
CA SER A 96 41.87 26.63 7.17
C SER A 96 41.32 27.18 5.85
N GLN A 97 40.70 26.30 5.06
CA GLN A 97 39.75 26.77 4.05
C GLN A 97 38.52 27.30 4.80
N GLN A 98 38.30 28.61 4.68
CA GLN A 98 37.10 29.32 5.07
C GLN A 98 35.84 28.58 4.58
N GLY A 99 35.01 28.14 5.52
CA GLY A 99 33.70 27.57 5.23
C GLY A 99 32.76 28.63 4.66
N GLN A 100 32.49 28.55 3.36
CA GLN A 100 31.28 29.07 2.74
C GLN A 100 30.20 28.00 2.90
N GLY A 101 29.10 28.33 3.57
CA GLY A 101 28.00 27.39 3.81
C GLY A 101 27.40 26.85 2.50
N PRO A 102 27.03 25.56 2.44
CA PRO A 102 26.43 24.97 1.25
C PRO A 102 25.02 25.49 1.02
N GLY A 103 24.66 25.81 -0.23
CA GLY A 103 23.27 25.64 -0.66
C GLY A 103 22.55 26.73 -1.47
N LYS A 104 23.21 27.65 -2.18
CA LYS A 104 22.53 28.49 -3.20
C LYS A 104 23.43 28.85 -4.39
N GLY A 105 23.64 27.90 -5.30
CA GLY A 105 24.24 28.15 -6.62
C GLY A 105 23.76 27.14 -7.65
N GLN A 106 23.38 27.59 -8.84
CA GLN A 106 22.99 26.76 -10.00
C GLN A 106 24.23 26.17 -10.71
N GLY A 107 25.09 25.48 -9.97
CA GLY A 107 26.24 24.76 -10.49
C GLY A 107 26.35 23.40 -9.82
N ALA A 108 26.86 22.39 -10.53
CA ALA A 108 27.16 21.10 -9.93
C ALA A 108 28.15 21.32 -8.78
N GLY A 109 27.73 20.97 -7.54
CA GLY A 109 28.53 21.18 -6.34
C GLY A 109 29.72 20.21 -6.32
N ASP A 110 30.88 20.72 -5.92
CA ASP A 110 32.13 19.96 -5.76
C ASP A 110 32.19 19.19 -4.41
N GLN A 111 31.06 19.11 -3.71
CA GLN A 111 30.95 18.34 -2.46
C GLN A 111 30.62 16.89 -2.81
N ALA A 112 31.31 15.95 -2.17
CA ALA A 112 30.98 14.54 -2.28
C ALA A 112 29.49 14.34 -1.92
N GLY A 113 28.72 13.75 -2.83
CA GLY A 113 27.33 13.40 -2.58
C GLY A 113 27.22 12.41 -1.41
N GLU A 114 26.07 12.36 -0.77
CA GLU A 114 25.80 11.35 0.25
C GLU A 114 25.72 9.96 -0.42
N ASP A 115 26.38 8.96 0.17
CA ASP A 115 26.30 7.58 -0.30
C ASP A 115 24.92 7.00 0.05
N TYR A 116 24.11 6.69 -0.97
CA TYR A 116 22.81 6.02 -0.82
C TYR A 116 22.97 4.53 -1.09
N TYR A 117 22.35 3.69 -0.25
CA TYR A 117 22.25 2.26 -0.51
C TYR A 117 20.92 1.98 -1.21
N GLU A 118 20.93 1.12 -2.22
CA GLU A 118 19.70 0.69 -2.91
C GLU A 118 19.13 -0.54 -2.20
N ALA A 119 17.93 -0.42 -1.61
CA ALA A 119 17.16 -1.57 -1.18
C ALA A 119 16.33 -2.11 -2.35
N GLU A 120 16.39 -3.41 -2.54
CA GLU A 120 15.53 -4.17 -3.45
C GLU A 120 14.22 -4.52 -2.76
N ILE A 121 13.09 -4.10 -3.34
CA ILE A 121 11.77 -4.24 -2.74
C ILE A 121 10.86 -5.00 -3.67
N SER A 122 10.12 -5.94 -3.08
CA SER A 122 9.18 -6.75 -3.81
C SER A 122 7.87 -6.00 -4.07
N MET A 123 7.20 -6.39 -5.16
CA MET A 123 5.85 -5.88 -5.46
C MET A 123 4.86 -6.16 -4.32
N MET A 124 5.05 -7.28 -3.60
CA MET A 124 4.17 -7.68 -2.50
C MET A 124 4.28 -6.73 -1.31
N GLU A 125 5.49 -6.32 -0.92
CA GLU A 125 5.70 -5.37 0.18
C GLU A 125 5.12 -3.99 -0.13
N LEU A 126 5.25 -3.54 -1.39
CA LEU A 126 4.65 -2.29 -1.83
C LEU A 126 3.12 -2.36 -1.81
N GLN A 127 2.54 -3.47 -2.26
CA GLN A 127 1.11 -3.73 -2.19
C GLN A 127 0.61 -3.77 -0.74
N GLU A 128 1.32 -4.44 0.17
CA GLU A 128 0.95 -4.49 1.58
C GLU A 128 0.95 -3.10 2.21
N ALA A 129 2.01 -2.33 1.98
CA ALA A 129 2.11 -0.95 2.46
C ALA A 129 0.96 -0.08 1.93
N LEU A 130 0.63 -0.18 0.64
CA LEU A 130 -0.46 0.57 0.02
C LEU A 130 -1.84 0.14 0.52
N PHE A 131 -2.13 -1.16 0.51
CA PHE A 131 -3.47 -1.70 0.76
C PHE A 131 -3.84 -1.69 2.24
N SER A 132 -2.86 -1.65 3.15
CA SER A 132 -3.09 -1.56 4.60
C SER A 132 -3.98 -0.37 4.99
N GLU A 133 -3.93 0.73 4.21
CA GLU A 133 -4.69 1.95 4.47
C GLU A 133 -6.01 2.06 3.69
N LEU A 134 -6.32 1.11 2.79
CA LEU A 134 -7.44 1.21 1.84
C LEU A 134 -8.58 0.24 2.19
N GLU A 135 -9.83 0.67 2.03
CA GLU A 135 -11.04 -0.13 2.22
C GLU A 135 -12.18 0.34 1.30
N LEU A 136 -13.07 -0.55 0.89
CA LEU A 136 -14.30 -0.17 0.20
C LEU A 136 -15.19 0.68 1.14
N PRO A 137 -15.45 1.96 0.82
CA PRO A 137 -16.27 2.83 1.66
C PRO A 137 -17.74 2.42 1.61
N ASN A 138 -18.56 2.84 2.58
CA ASN A 138 -20.00 2.59 2.58
C ASN A 138 -20.38 1.11 2.33
N LEU A 139 -19.54 0.15 2.74
CA LEU A 139 -19.81 -1.27 2.52
C LEU A 139 -20.99 -1.70 3.40
N LYS A 140 -22.12 -2.01 2.79
CA LYS A 140 -23.34 -2.39 3.49
C LYS A 140 -23.47 -3.91 3.52
N ARG A 141 -23.99 -4.41 4.63
CA ARG A 141 -24.44 -5.80 4.71
C ARG A 141 -25.66 -5.97 3.82
N LYS A 142 -25.51 -6.68 2.70
CA LYS A 142 -26.57 -6.97 1.74
C LYS A 142 -27.26 -8.29 2.08
N GLU A 143 -28.36 -8.59 1.39
CA GLU A 143 -29.02 -9.90 1.50
C GLU A 143 -27.98 -11.00 1.24
N MET A 144 -27.93 -11.97 2.15
CA MET A 144 -26.90 -13.00 2.18
C MET A 144 -26.91 -13.74 0.85
N ALA A 145 -25.88 -13.50 0.03
CA ALA A 145 -25.53 -14.47 -0.97
C ALA A 145 -25.02 -15.72 -0.23
N GLU A 146 -25.42 -16.89 -0.72
CA GLU A 146 -25.19 -18.24 -0.20
C GLU A 146 -24.08 -18.37 0.86
N ASN A 147 -24.45 -18.89 2.04
CA ASN A 147 -23.56 -19.09 3.18
C ASN A 147 -22.32 -19.89 2.78
N VAL A 148 -21.16 -19.23 2.64
CA VAL A 148 -19.86 -19.90 2.56
C VAL A 148 -19.30 -19.97 3.98
N VAL A 149 -18.97 -21.19 4.42
CA VAL A 149 -18.23 -21.41 5.66
C VAL A 149 -16.76 -21.16 5.35
N GLU A 150 -16.20 -20.03 5.77
CA GLU A 150 -14.84 -19.63 5.39
C GLU A 150 -13.79 -19.94 6.47
N ASP A 151 -14.16 -20.04 7.75
CA ASP A 151 -13.16 -20.08 8.82
C ASP A 151 -13.42 -21.17 9.86
N ILE A 152 -12.37 -21.94 10.13
CA ILE A 152 -12.32 -23.03 11.11
C ILE A 152 -11.54 -22.51 12.32
N GLU A 153 -12.23 -21.91 13.28
CA GLU A 153 -11.59 -21.44 14.50
C GLU A 153 -11.53 -22.58 15.55
N PHE A 154 -10.32 -22.97 15.95
CA PHE A 154 -10.07 -23.94 17.03
C PHE A 154 -10.23 -23.31 18.42
N ASN A 155 -11.42 -22.78 18.69
CA ASN A 155 -11.69 -22.01 19.91
C ASN A 155 -12.50 -22.79 20.98
N ASP A 156 -13.01 -23.99 20.65
CA ASP A 156 -13.82 -24.78 21.57
C ASP A 156 -13.04 -25.96 22.18
N ILE A 157 -13.38 -26.31 23.42
CA ILE A 157 -12.74 -27.40 24.16
C ILE A 157 -13.80 -28.33 24.72
N ARG A 158 -13.78 -29.56 24.21
CA ARG A 158 -14.74 -30.59 24.60
C ARG A 158 -14.06 -31.68 25.42
N LYS A 159 -14.87 -32.38 26.24
CA LYS A 159 -14.43 -33.55 27.02
C LYS A 159 -14.33 -34.82 26.17
N THR A 160 -14.92 -34.81 24.99
CA THR A 160 -14.99 -35.94 24.05
C THR A 160 -14.69 -35.43 22.65
N GLY A 161 -13.85 -36.14 21.90
CA GLY A 161 -13.47 -35.77 20.54
C GLY A 161 -12.53 -36.79 19.89
N LEU A 162 -12.05 -36.48 18.69
CA LEU A 162 -11.08 -37.31 17.95
C LEU A 162 -9.72 -37.31 18.68
N MET A 163 -9.12 -38.49 18.86
CA MET A 163 -7.83 -38.66 19.56
C MET A 163 -6.69 -37.80 18.97
N GLY A 164 -6.75 -37.46 17.68
CA GLY A 164 -5.78 -36.58 17.03
C GLY A 164 -5.79 -35.14 17.55
N ASN A 165 -6.90 -34.65 18.13
CA ASN A 165 -7.08 -33.26 18.53
C ASN A 165 -6.96 -33.04 20.05
N ILE A 166 -6.33 -33.96 20.78
CA ILE A 166 -6.15 -33.81 22.22
C ILE A 166 -5.26 -32.59 22.52
N ASP A 167 -5.78 -31.67 23.34
CA ASP A 167 -4.98 -30.64 23.97
C ASP A 167 -4.18 -31.26 25.12
N LYS A 168 -2.94 -31.67 24.80
CA LYS A 168 -2.04 -32.32 25.75
C LYS A 168 -1.82 -31.46 27.01
N LYS A 169 -1.61 -30.15 26.84
CA LYS A 169 -1.33 -29.23 27.95
C LYS A 169 -2.52 -29.13 28.89
N ARG A 170 -3.72 -28.87 28.35
CA ARG A 170 -4.95 -28.76 29.17
C ARG A 170 -5.36 -30.09 29.79
N THR A 171 -5.17 -31.20 29.09
CA THR A 171 -5.40 -32.55 29.60
C THR A 171 -4.50 -32.85 30.80
N MET A 172 -3.20 -32.58 30.66
CA MET A 172 -2.21 -32.78 31.73
C MET A 172 -2.51 -31.91 32.95
N MET A 173 -2.91 -30.64 32.72
CA MET A 173 -3.32 -29.74 33.79
C MET A 173 -4.62 -30.17 34.48
N SER A 174 -5.57 -30.77 33.75
CA SER A 174 -6.79 -31.34 34.34
C SER A 174 -6.45 -32.50 35.27
N ALA A 175 -5.63 -33.43 34.81
CA ALA A 175 -5.16 -34.57 35.61
C ALA A 175 -4.41 -34.11 36.86
N TYR A 176 -3.52 -33.12 36.72
CA TYR A 176 -2.80 -32.52 37.84
C TYR A 176 -3.73 -31.93 38.89
N LYS A 177 -4.71 -31.12 38.47
CA LYS A 177 -5.69 -30.51 39.39
C LYS A 177 -6.49 -31.58 40.13
N ARG A 178 -6.95 -32.62 39.42
CA ARG A 178 -7.70 -33.73 40.02
C ARG A 178 -6.85 -34.53 41.01
N ASN A 179 -5.60 -34.84 40.66
CA ASN A 179 -4.70 -35.57 41.55
C ASN A 179 -4.30 -34.73 42.77
N ALA A 180 -4.05 -33.42 42.58
CA ALA A 180 -3.77 -32.49 43.67
C ALA A 180 -4.92 -32.38 44.67
N MET A 181 -6.18 -32.37 44.19
CA MET A 181 -7.36 -32.45 45.08
C MET A 181 -7.43 -33.75 45.88
N LYS A 182 -6.86 -34.85 45.37
CA LYS A 182 -6.74 -36.14 46.07
C LYS A 182 -5.48 -36.23 46.95
N GLY A 183 -4.74 -35.13 47.11
CA GLY A 183 -3.55 -35.04 47.96
C GLY A 183 -2.25 -35.47 47.29
N GLN A 184 -2.25 -35.75 45.98
CA GLN A 184 -1.05 -36.13 45.23
C GLN A 184 -0.88 -35.20 44.03
N ALA A 185 -0.03 -34.18 44.14
CA ALA A 185 0.18 -33.21 43.06
C ALA A 185 1.06 -33.77 41.92
N GLN A 186 0.50 -34.67 41.11
CA GLN A 186 1.18 -35.37 40.02
C GLN A 186 0.37 -35.37 38.72
N PHE A 187 1.05 -35.43 37.58
CA PHE A 187 0.42 -35.44 36.25
C PHE A 187 -0.17 -36.79 35.85
N TYR A 188 0.21 -37.87 36.52
CA TYR A 188 -0.27 -39.24 36.29
C TYR A 188 -0.95 -39.80 37.54
N PRO A 189 -1.89 -40.76 37.42
CA PRO A 189 -2.46 -41.28 36.17
C PRO A 189 -3.43 -40.27 35.52
N ILE A 190 -3.55 -40.33 34.18
CA ILE A 190 -4.54 -39.57 33.40
C ILE A 190 -5.74 -40.48 33.15
N TYR A 191 -6.95 -40.02 33.47
CA TYR A 191 -8.18 -40.76 33.21
C TYR A 191 -8.94 -40.16 32.02
N PRO A 192 -9.89 -40.91 31.40
CA PRO A 192 -10.70 -40.41 30.30
C PRO A 192 -11.43 -39.08 30.59
N GLU A 193 -11.79 -38.84 31.85
CA GLU A 193 -12.42 -37.60 32.34
C GLU A 193 -11.51 -36.36 32.29
N ASP A 194 -10.19 -36.56 32.27
CA ASP A 194 -9.18 -35.49 32.18
C ASP A 194 -8.94 -35.04 30.74
N LEU A 195 -9.37 -35.83 29.74
CA LEU A 195 -9.12 -35.55 28.33
C LEU A 195 -9.83 -34.26 27.89
N LYS A 196 -9.07 -33.40 27.23
CA LYS A 196 -9.54 -32.17 26.60
C LYS A 196 -9.20 -32.23 25.12
N PHE A 197 -10.20 -32.02 24.28
CA PHE A 197 -10.07 -32.03 22.83
C PHE A 197 -10.29 -30.62 22.30
N LYS A 198 -9.40 -30.16 21.41
CA LYS A 198 -9.64 -28.96 20.61
C LYS A 198 -10.69 -29.29 19.56
N THR A 199 -11.76 -28.52 19.54
CA THR A 199 -12.79 -28.61 18.52
C THR A 199 -12.80 -27.29 17.77
N TRP A 200 -13.05 -27.37 16.47
CA TRP A 200 -13.30 -26.19 15.67
C TRP A 200 -14.79 -25.89 15.64
N ASN A 201 -15.14 -24.61 15.63
CA ASN A 201 -16.46 -24.19 15.22
C ASN A 201 -16.34 -23.52 13.84
N GLU A 202 -17.30 -23.82 12.99
CA GLU A 202 -17.48 -23.12 11.72
C GLU A 202 -18.08 -21.75 12.02
N VAL A 203 -17.33 -20.68 11.72
CA VAL A 203 -17.85 -19.32 11.81
C VAL A 203 -18.32 -18.91 10.42
N ILE A 204 -19.64 -18.75 10.26
CA ILE A 204 -20.20 -18.17 9.03
C ILE A 204 -19.95 -16.66 9.10
N LYS A 205 -18.96 -16.17 8.35
CA LYS A 205 -18.78 -14.73 8.13
C LYS A 205 -19.63 -14.35 6.92
N PRO A 206 -20.67 -13.53 7.10
CA PRO A 206 -21.48 -13.07 5.98
C PRO A 206 -20.69 -12.03 5.18
N GLU A 207 -20.03 -12.46 4.11
CA GLU A 207 -19.41 -11.53 3.17
C GLU A 207 -20.47 -10.91 2.27
N SER A 208 -20.38 -9.60 2.08
CA SER A 208 -21.27 -8.87 1.19
C SER A 208 -20.61 -8.77 -0.18
N LYS A 209 -21.28 -9.29 -1.21
CA LYS A 209 -20.79 -9.17 -2.58
C LYS A 209 -20.68 -7.71 -2.97
N ALA A 210 -19.64 -7.38 -3.73
CA ALA A 210 -19.48 -6.06 -4.31
C ALA A 210 -19.09 -6.17 -5.77
N VAL A 211 -19.51 -5.18 -6.56
CA VAL A 211 -19.12 -5.02 -7.95
C VAL A 211 -18.51 -3.63 -8.13
N VAL A 212 -17.35 -3.60 -8.78
CA VAL A 212 -16.67 -2.37 -9.15
C VAL A 212 -16.75 -2.21 -10.66
N ILE A 213 -17.37 -1.11 -11.10
CA ILE A 213 -17.54 -0.80 -12.52
C ILE A 213 -16.49 0.23 -12.90
N ALA A 214 -15.44 -0.22 -13.57
CA ALA A 214 -14.33 0.60 -14.03
C ALA A 214 -14.67 1.21 -15.39
N MET A 215 -14.88 2.52 -15.44
CA MET A 215 -15.21 3.28 -16.63
C MET A 215 -14.04 4.17 -17.01
N MET A 216 -13.51 3.99 -18.22
CA MET A 216 -12.42 4.81 -18.73
C MET A 216 -12.80 5.41 -20.07
N ASP A 217 -12.55 6.71 -20.19
CA ASP A 217 -12.62 7.43 -21.45
C ASP A 217 -11.41 7.04 -22.33
N THR A 218 -11.66 6.71 -23.57
CA THR A 218 -10.66 6.31 -24.57
C THR A 218 -10.63 7.28 -25.75
N SER A 219 -11.26 8.44 -25.61
CA SER A 219 -11.35 9.49 -26.63
C SER A 219 -9.98 10.05 -27.05
N GLY A 220 -10.03 10.87 -28.11
CA GLY A 220 -8.85 11.53 -28.66
C GLY A 220 -8.28 12.64 -27.78
N SER A 221 -9.06 13.21 -26.86
CA SER A 221 -8.59 14.26 -25.94
C SER A 221 -7.69 13.68 -24.84
N MET A 222 -7.88 12.40 -24.50
CA MET A 222 -7.01 11.67 -23.60
C MET A 222 -5.68 11.28 -24.27
N GLY A 223 -4.65 12.07 -23.97
CA GLY A 223 -3.27 11.83 -24.38
C GLY A 223 -2.61 10.65 -23.68
N LEU A 224 -1.31 10.46 -23.95
CA LEU A 224 -0.52 9.38 -23.35
C LEU A 224 -0.45 9.50 -21.82
N TRP A 225 -0.30 10.72 -21.31
CA TRP A 225 -0.20 10.97 -19.88
C TRP A 225 -1.54 10.76 -19.19
N GLU A 226 -2.65 11.24 -19.77
CA GLU A 226 -3.98 11.06 -19.21
C GLU A 226 -4.38 9.58 -19.15
N LYS A 227 -4.12 8.83 -20.23
CA LYS A 227 -4.31 7.37 -20.29
C LYS A 227 -3.42 6.64 -19.29
N TYR A 228 -2.17 7.08 -19.15
CA TYR A 228 -1.26 6.51 -18.16
C TYR A 228 -1.83 6.62 -16.75
N MET A 229 -2.22 7.82 -16.32
CA MET A 229 -2.76 8.07 -14.98
C MET A 229 -4.02 7.24 -14.67
N ALA A 230 -4.96 7.18 -15.63
CA ALA A 230 -6.18 6.37 -15.49
C ALA A 230 -5.85 4.87 -15.37
N ARG A 231 -4.98 4.35 -16.25
CA ARG A 231 -4.54 2.94 -16.22
C ARG A 231 -3.81 2.60 -14.92
N SER A 232 -2.93 3.48 -14.44
CA SER A 232 -2.26 3.33 -13.14
C SER A 232 -3.27 3.15 -12.02
N PHE A 233 -4.27 4.03 -11.95
CA PHE A 233 -5.31 3.94 -10.92
C PHE A 233 -6.08 2.61 -11.00
N PHE A 234 -6.57 2.23 -12.18
CA PHE A 234 -7.34 0.99 -12.33
C PHE A 234 -6.50 -0.26 -12.12
N PHE A 235 -5.21 -0.24 -12.46
CA PHE A 235 -4.28 -1.33 -12.19
C PHE A 235 -4.16 -1.58 -10.68
N TRP A 236 -3.87 -0.53 -9.90
CA TRP A 236 -3.75 -0.64 -8.46
C TRP A 236 -5.07 -0.96 -7.77
N MET A 237 -6.17 -0.40 -8.26
CA MET A 237 -7.51 -0.73 -7.78
C MET A 237 -7.82 -2.21 -7.99
N THR A 238 -7.56 -2.76 -9.17
CA THR A 238 -7.82 -4.17 -9.49
C THR A 238 -7.00 -5.10 -8.59
N ARG A 239 -5.74 -4.75 -8.33
CA ARG A 239 -4.87 -5.50 -7.39
C ARG A 239 -5.38 -5.39 -5.95
N PHE A 240 -5.70 -4.18 -5.50
CA PHE A 240 -6.25 -3.92 -4.17
C PHE A 240 -7.48 -4.77 -3.89
N LEU A 241 -8.45 -4.76 -4.82
CA LEU A 241 -9.71 -5.48 -4.65
C LEU A 241 -9.49 -6.99 -4.60
N ARG A 242 -8.68 -7.55 -5.52
CA ARG A 242 -8.37 -8.98 -5.56
C ARG A 242 -7.56 -9.47 -4.36
N THR A 243 -6.76 -8.60 -3.74
CA THR A 243 -5.96 -8.96 -2.55
C THR A 243 -6.79 -8.90 -1.27
N LYS A 244 -7.71 -7.93 -1.15
CA LYS A 244 -8.44 -7.68 0.10
C LYS A 244 -9.81 -8.37 0.17
N TYR A 245 -10.43 -8.65 -0.98
CA TYR A 245 -11.80 -9.18 -1.03
C TYR A 245 -11.88 -10.39 -1.97
N GLU A 246 -12.48 -11.47 -1.50
CA GLU A 246 -12.63 -12.70 -2.28
C GLU A 246 -13.81 -12.60 -3.27
N HIS A 247 -14.92 -11.99 -2.83
CA HIS A 247 -16.17 -11.91 -3.61
C HIS A 247 -16.41 -10.52 -4.23
N VAL A 248 -15.43 -10.00 -4.96
CA VAL A 248 -15.55 -8.75 -5.74
C VAL A 248 -15.47 -9.00 -7.24
N ASP A 249 -16.54 -8.64 -7.94
CA ASP A 249 -16.60 -8.63 -9.40
C ASP A 249 -16.09 -7.28 -9.94
N ILE A 250 -15.34 -7.30 -11.04
CA ILE A 250 -14.83 -6.09 -11.71
C ILE A 250 -15.29 -6.10 -13.16
N GLU A 251 -16.04 -5.08 -13.56
CA GLU A 251 -16.53 -4.90 -14.93
C GLU A 251 -15.85 -3.70 -15.56
N PHE A 252 -15.21 -3.90 -16.72
CA PHE A 252 -14.48 -2.86 -17.44
C PHE A 252 -15.31 -2.32 -18.60
N ILE A 253 -15.51 -1.00 -18.61
CA ILE A 253 -16.23 -0.28 -19.67
C ILE A 253 -15.31 0.79 -20.25
N ALA A 254 -15.01 0.67 -21.54
CA ALA A 254 -14.34 1.72 -22.30
C ALA A 254 -15.40 2.54 -23.06
N HIS A 255 -15.23 3.85 -23.13
CA HIS A 255 -16.12 4.70 -23.89
C HIS A 255 -15.41 5.81 -24.65
N HIS A 256 -16.04 6.19 -25.76
CA HIS A 256 -15.67 7.31 -26.62
C HIS A 256 -16.98 7.99 -27.04
N THR A 257 -17.44 7.78 -28.28
CA THR A 257 -18.81 8.11 -28.69
C THR A 257 -19.83 7.06 -28.24
N GLU A 258 -19.42 5.81 -28.15
CA GLU A 258 -20.19 4.68 -27.64
C GLU A 258 -19.43 4.00 -26.49
N ALA A 259 -20.17 3.37 -25.57
CA ALA A 259 -19.62 2.60 -24.47
C ALA A 259 -19.72 1.09 -24.74
N LYS A 260 -18.64 0.37 -24.45
CA LYS A 260 -18.54 -1.08 -24.64
C LYS A 260 -17.93 -1.74 -23.42
N VAL A 261 -18.47 -2.91 -23.05
CA VAL A 261 -17.83 -3.79 -22.07
C VAL A 261 -16.63 -4.43 -22.75
N VAL A 262 -15.48 -4.36 -22.08
CA VAL A 262 -14.20 -4.84 -22.61
C VAL A 262 -13.55 -5.79 -21.62
N SER A 263 -12.61 -6.60 -22.10
CA SER A 263 -11.77 -7.41 -21.22
C SER A 263 -10.79 -6.53 -20.45
N GLU A 264 -10.23 -7.06 -19.35
CA GLU A 264 -9.16 -6.40 -18.60
C GLU A 264 -7.96 -6.07 -19.53
N GLU A 265 -7.58 -6.99 -20.40
CA GLU A 265 -6.48 -6.81 -21.34
C GLU A 265 -6.76 -5.68 -22.34
N ASP A 266 -7.96 -5.66 -22.94
CA ASP A 266 -8.37 -4.61 -23.87
C ASP A 266 -8.45 -3.25 -23.15
N PHE A 267 -8.94 -3.22 -21.92
CA PHE A 267 -9.02 -1.99 -21.13
C PHE A 267 -7.65 -1.34 -20.94
N PHE A 268 -6.60 -2.11 -20.66
CA PHE A 268 -5.27 -1.57 -20.44
C PHE A 268 -4.45 -1.35 -21.71
N ASN A 269 -4.72 -2.08 -22.80
CA ASN A 269 -3.86 -2.05 -23.99
C ASN A 269 -4.48 -1.36 -25.20
N LYS A 270 -5.81 -1.25 -25.28
CA LYS A 270 -6.47 -0.72 -26.47
C LYS A 270 -6.31 0.81 -26.57
N GLY A 271 -5.97 1.27 -27.77
CA GLY A 271 -5.97 2.67 -28.14
C GLY A 271 -7.23 2.97 -28.95
N GLU A 272 -8.01 3.94 -28.53
CA GLU A 272 -9.13 4.45 -29.34
C GLU A 272 -8.94 5.95 -29.58
N SER A 273 -9.59 6.42 -30.63
CA SER A 273 -9.61 7.81 -31.07
C SER A 273 -11.04 8.17 -31.46
N GLY A 274 -11.49 9.36 -31.09
CA GLY A 274 -12.87 9.78 -31.30
C GLY A 274 -13.26 10.94 -30.38
N GLY A 275 -14.49 11.44 -30.55
CA GLY A 275 -15.08 12.39 -29.60
C GLY A 275 -15.60 11.68 -28.34
N THR A 276 -15.98 12.48 -27.34
CA THR A 276 -16.41 12.00 -26.02
C THR A 276 -17.90 12.25 -25.81
N ILE A 277 -18.65 11.18 -25.52
CA ILE A 277 -20.05 11.21 -25.09
C ILE A 277 -20.16 10.41 -23.80
N CYS A 278 -19.96 11.07 -22.66
CA CYS A 278 -19.95 10.41 -21.36
C CYS A 278 -21.30 9.78 -20.98
N SER A 279 -22.44 10.26 -21.49
CA SER A 279 -23.73 9.64 -21.17
C SER A 279 -23.84 8.20 -21.64
N SER A 280 -23.03 7.80 -22.64
CA SER A 280 -22.99 6.42 -23.14
C SER A 280 -22.52 5.45 -22.06
N VAL A 281 -21.50 5.83 -21.28
CA VAL A 281 -20.89 4.96 -20.26
C VAL A 281 -21.81 4.75 -19.07
N TYR A 282 -22.49 5.80 -18.61
CA TYR A 282 -23.43 5.69 -17.50
C TYR A 282 -24.67 4.87 -17.87
N ARG A 283 -25.14 4.99 -19.11
CA ARG A 283 -26.23 4.15 -19.60
C ARG A 283 -25.83 2.68 -19.61
N LYS A 284 -24.62 2.38 -20.10
CA LYS A 284 -24.13 1.00 -20.14
C LYS A 284 -23.90 0.43 -18.75
N ALA A 285 -23.41 1.24 -17.81
CA ALA A 285 -23.27 0.85 -16.42
C ALA A 285 -24.63 0.50 -15.78
N LEU A 286 -25.66 1.33 -15.99
CA LEU A 286 -27.01 1.06 -15.51
C LEU A 286 -27.61 -0.21 -16.11
N GLU A 287 -27.40 -0.47 -17.40
CA GLU A 287 -27.82 -1.69 -18.08
C GLU A 287 -27.17 -2.94 -17.44
N ILE A 288 -25.86 -2.91 -17.20
CA ILE A 288 -25.13 -4.02 -16.56
C ILE A 288 -25.61 -4.25 -15.12
N ILE A 289 -25.89 -3.17 -14.38
CA ILE A 289 -26.42 -3.27 -13.01
C ILE A 289 -27.79 -3.96 -13.01
N ASP A 290 -28.68 -3.58 -13.92
CA ASP A 290 -30.03 -4.16 -14.01
C ASP A 290 -29.98 -5.64 -14.44
N GLU A 291 -29.11 -5.99 -15.39
CA GLU A 291 -29.00 -7.36 -15.91
C GLU A 291 -28.31 -8.32 -14.94
N LYS A 292 -27.22 -7.90 -14.28
CA LYS A 292 -26.33 -8.79 -13.51
C LYS A 292 -26.26 -8.50 -12.02
N TYR A 293 -26.30 -7.22 -11.62
CA TYR A 293 -25.90 -6.80 -10.28
C TYR A 293 -27.03 -6.09 -9.54
N GLN A 294 -27.99 -6.86 -9.06
CA GLN A 294 -29.14 -6.32 -8.30
C GLN A 294 -28.66 -5.56 -7.05
N PRO A 295 -29.05 -4.27 -6.86
CA PRO A 295 -28.60 -3.44 -5.73
C PRO A 295 -28.98 -3.96 -4.34
N ALA A 296 -29.96 -4.88 -4.24
CA ALA A 296 -30.33 -5.53 -2.98
C ALA A 296 -29.28 -6.56 -2.50
N ARG A 297 -28.53 -7.15 -3.44
CA ARG A 297 -27.56 -8.23 -3.19
C ARG A 297 -26.11 -7.78 -3.34
N TYR A 298 -25.85 -6.78 -4.18
CA TYR A 298 -24.50 -6.28 -4.45
C TYR A 298 -24.31 -4.86 -3.90
N ASN A 299 -23.10 -4.59 -3.39
CA ASN A 299 -22.61 -3.23 -3.20
C ASN A 299 -21.96 -2.76 -4.50
N ILE A 300 -22.43 -1.63 -5.05
CA ILE A 300 -22.04 -1.20 -6.40
C ILE A 300 -21.17 0.05 -6.30
N TYR A 301 -20.02 0.02 -6.97
CA TYR A 301 -19.02 1.09 -6.97
C TYR A 301 -18.58 1.45 -8.40
N PRO A 302 -19.26 2.40 -9.07
CA PRO A 302 -18.85 2.90 -10.36
C PRO A 302 -17.74 3.95 -10.21
N PHE A 303 -16.66 3.78 -10.96
CA PHE A 303 -15.54 4.71 -11.06
C PHE A 303 -15.37 5.16 -12.49
N HIS A 304 -15.45 6.47 -12.74
CA HIS A 304 -15.23 7.04 -14.07
C HIS A 304 -14.00 7.92 -14.11
N PHE A 305 -13.08 7.64 -15.03
CA PHE A 305 -11.92 8.47 -15.32
C PHE A 305 -12.01 9.08 -16.72
N SER A 306 -11.84 10.40 -16.80
CA SER A 306 -11.83 11.19 -18.04
C SER A 306 -10.94 12.44 -17.86
N ASP A 307 -10.60 13.12 -18.94
CA ASP A 307 -9.88 14.39 -18.93
C ASP A 307 -10.78 15.62 -18.71
N GLY A 308 -12.10 15.40 -18.58
CA GLY A 308 -13.08 16.44 -18.31
C GLY A 308 -13.69 17.10 -19.55
N ASP A 309 -13.30 16.65 -20.75
CA ASP A 309 -13.89 17.11 -22.01
C ASP A 309 -15.10 16.24 -22.40
N ASN A 310 -16.22 16.88 -22.66
CA ASN A 310 -17.45 16.22 -23.08
C ASN A 310 -18.28 17.18 -23.93
N LEU A 311 -19.08 16.60 -24.82
CA LEU A 311 -20.00 17.37 -25.63
C LEU A 311 -21.01 18.13 -24.76
N THR A 312 -21.06 19.46 -24.89
CA THR A 312 -21.91 20.32 -24.04
C THR A 312 -23.39 19.94 -24.06
N SER A 313 -23.91 19.47 -25.20
CA SER A 313 -25.30 19.00 -25.32
C SER A 313 -25.59 17.71 -24.54
N ASP A 314 -24.56 16.95 -24.19
CA ASP A 314 -24.67 15.70 -23.46
C ASP A 314 -24.59 15.88 -21.92
N ASN A 315 -24.01 16.99 -21.44
CA ASN A 315 -23.80 17.25 -20.01
C ASN A 315 -25.09 17.16 -19.17
N ALA A 316 -26.21 17.69 -19.67
CA ALA A 316 -27.49 17.60 -18.98
C ALA A 316 -27.97 16.15 -18.81
N ARG A 317 -27.69 15.30 -19.80
CA ARG A 317 -27.99 13.86 -19.75
C ARG A 317 -27.05 13.14 -18.79
N CYS A 318 -25.76 13.47 -18.78
CA CYS A 318 -24.78 12.91 -17.84
C CYS A 318 -25.22 13.13 -16.39
N VAL A 319 -25.58 14.36 -16.01
CA VAL A 319 -26.01 14.68 -14.63
C VAL A 319 -27.23 13.84 -14.23
N LYS A 320 -28.20 13.69 -15.13
CA LYS A 320 -29.38 12.85 -14.88
C LYS A 320 -29.00 11.38 -14.66
N LEU A 321 -28.18 10.81 -15.54
CA LEU A 321 -27.75 9.41 -15.45
C LEU A 321 -26.87 9.14 -14.23
N VAL A 322 -25.97 10.07 -13.87
CA VAL A 322 -25.19 9.97 -12.64
C VAL A 322 -26.10 10.01 -11.42
N SER A 323 -27.15 10.85 -11.42
CA SER A 323 -28.15 10.86 -10.34
C SER A 323 -28.91 9.53 -10.22
N GLU A 324 -29.26 8.89 -11.34
CA GLU A 324 -29.88 7.56 -11.35
C GLU A 324 -28.91 6.48 -10.86
N LEU A 325 -27.66 6.52 -11.32
CA LEU A 325 -26.60 5.59 -10.92
C LEU A 325 -26.29 5.69 -9.41
N MET A 326 -26.26 6.90 -8.85
CA MET A 326 -26.06 7.12 -7.41
C MET A 326 -27.20 6.60 -6.53
N LYS A 327 -28.41 6.40 -7.07
CA LYS A 327 -29.52 5.80 -6.29
C LYS A 327 -29.34 4.31 -6.10
N VAL A 328 -28.66 3.66 -7.04
CA VAL A 328 -28.41 2.21 -7.03
C VAL A 328 -27.01 1.85 -6.53
N SER A 329 -26.09 2.83 -6.47
CA SER A 329 -24.72 2.62 -6.00
C SER A 329 -24.47 3.04 -4.56
N ASN A 330 -23.42 2.48 -3.95
CA ASN A 330 -22.96 2.85 -2.61
C ASN A 330 -22.11 4.13 -2.63
N MET A 331 -21.45 4.36 -3.76
CA MET A 331 -20.63 5.53 -4.04
C MET A 331 -20.53 5.69 -5.55
N PHE A 332 -20.31 6.90 -6.04
CA PHE A 332 -19.85 7.17 -7.40
C PHE A 332 -18.53 7.94 -7.33
N GLY A 333 -17.48 7.38 -7.93
CA GLY A 333 -16.16 8.00 -7.98
C GLY A 333 -15.87 8.62 -9.35
N TYR A 334 -15.49 9.89 -9.39
CA TYR A 334 -15.06 10.57 -10.61
C TYR A 334 -13.62 11.07 -10.52
N GLY A 335 -12.73 10.51 -11.34
CA GLY A 335 -11.35 10.95 -11.49
C GLY A 335 -11.22 11.84 -12.72
N GLU A 336 -10.88 13.11 -12.54
CA GLU A 336 -10.54 13.99 -13.66
C GLU A 336 -9.02 14.10 -13.80
N VAL A 337 -8.50 13.74 -14.97
CA VAL A 337 -7.07 13.84 -15.25
C VAL A 337 -6.78 15.14 -15.97
N ASN A 338 -6.27 16.13 -15.23
CA ASN A 338 -6.16 17.50 -15.71
C ASN A 338 -4.86 18.18 -15.25
N GLN A 339 -3.76 17.85 -15.92
CA GLN A 339 -2.42 18.39 -15.61
C GLN A 339 -2.34 19.91 -15.71
N TYR A 340 -3.00 20.49 -16.72
CA TYR A 340 -2.86 21.90 -17.09
C TYR A 340 -3.99 22.78 -16.56
N ASN A 341 -4.84 22.26 -15.66
CA ASN A 341 -6.00 22.96 -15.12
C ASN A 341 -6.90 23.55 -16.24
N ARG A 342 -7.10 22.77 -17.30
CA ARG A 342 -7.98 23.09 -18.43
C ARG A 342 -9.41 23.23 -17.94
N HIS A 343 -10.20 24.04 -18.63
CA HIS A 343 -11.61 24.19 -18.31
C HIS A 343 -12.37 22.89 -18.60
N SER A 344 -12.81 22.20 -17.54
CA SER A 344 -13.61 20.98 -17.64
C SER A 344 -15.10 21.29 -17.76
N THR A 345 -15.72 20.80 -18.83
CA THR A 345 -17.16 20.97 -19.06
C THR A 345 -17.96 20.03 -18.15
N LEU A 346 -17.44 18.84 -17.90
CA LEU A 346 -18.04 17.84 -16.99
C LEU A 346 -18.00 18.29 -15.53
N MET A 347 -16.85 18.73 -15.03
CA MET A 347 -16.73 19.16 -13.63
C MET A 347 -17.61 20.37 -13.36
N SER A 348 -17.73 21.29 -14.33
CA SER A 348 -18.64 22.42 -14.23
C SER A 348 -20.10 21.97 -14.11
N ALA A 349 -20.49 20.90 -14.80
CA ALA A 349 -21.82 20.31 -14.65
C ALA A 349 -21.98 19.56 -13.30
N TYR A 350 -20.92 18.90 -12.82
CA TYR A 350 -20.94 18.10 -11.58
C TYR A 350 -20.84 18.91 -10.30
N LYS A 351 -20.33 20.15 -10.34
CA LYS A 351 -20.29 21.06 -9.19
C LYS A 351 -21.64 21.25 -8.49
N ASN A 352 -22.74 21.08 -9.21
CA ASN A 352 -24.09 21.23 -8.66
C ASN A 352 -24.62 19.96 -7.98
N ILE A 353 -23.87 18.85 -8.02
CA ILE A 353 -24.24 17.60 -7.36
C ILE A 353 -23.89 17.73 -5.87
N THR A 354 -24.90 17.74 -5.01
CA THR A 354 -24.76 17.89 -3.55
C THR A 354 -24.82 16.58 -2.78
N ASN A 355 -24.80 15.43 -3.47
CA ASN A 355 -24.95 14.12 -2.85
C ASN A 355 -23.64 13.65 -2.19
N GLU A 356 -23.70 13.19 -0.94
CA GLU A 356 -22.55 12.70 -0.17
C GLU A 356 -21.89 11.45 -0.79
N ASN A 357 -22.65 10.67 -1.57
CA ASN A 357 -22.13 9.50 -2.28
C ASN A 357 -21.29 9.87 -3.51
N PHE A 358 -21.31 11.12 -3.94
CA PHE A 358 -20.48 11.62 -5.04
C PHE A 358 -19.10 12.01 -4.51
N ARG A 359 -18.07 11.26 -4.91
CA ARG A 359 -16.68 11.59 -4.60
C ARG A 359 -15.95 11.90 -5.90
N TYR A 360 -15.13 12.93 -5.91
CA TYR A 360 -14.28 13.25 -7.06
C TYR A 360 -12.86 13.59 -6.64
N TYR A 361 -11.91 13.40 -7.55
CA TYR A 361 -10.52 13.78 -7.37
C TYR A 361 -9.94 14.29 -8.70
N ILE A 362 -9.13 15.35 -8.65
CA ILE A 362 -8.48 15.92 -9.83
C ILE A 362 -7.00 15.55 -9.80
N LEU A 363 -6.55 14.77 -10.77
CA LEU A 363 -5.18 14.29 -10.88
C LEU A 363 -4.36 15.28 -11.73
N LYS A 364 -3.34 15.88 -11.13
CA LYS A 364 -2.45 16.87 -11.75
C LYS A 364 -1.02 16.37 -11.90
N GLN A 365 -0.57 15.53 -10.97
CA GLN A 365 0.78 14.98 -10.90
C GLN A 365 0.72 13.46 -10.78
N LYS A 366 1.82 12.76 -11.07
CA LYS A 366 1.87 11.30 -10.99
C LYS A 366 1.46 10.80 -9.60
N ALA A 367 2.03 11.37 -8.53
CA ALA A 367 1.71 11.06 -7.13
C ALA A 367 0.21 11.17 -6.76
N ASP A 368 -0.60 11.91 -7.53
CA ASP A 368 -2.04 12.02 -7.28
C ASP A 368 -2.79 10.69 -7.44
N VAL A 369 -2.25 9.70 -8.14
CA VAL A 369 -2.88 8.36 -8.20
C VAL A 369 -3.01 7.78 -6.79
N PHE A 370 -1.95 7.87 -5.99
CA PHE A 370 -1.93 7.39 -4.62
C PHE A 370 -2.93 8.14 -3.73
N HIS A 371 -2.96 9.46 -3.85
CA HIS A 371 -3.89 10.30 -3.10
C HIS A 371 -5.35 10.08 -3.53
N ALA A 372 -5.60 9.86 -4.82
CA ALA A 372 -6.92 9.51 -5.34
C ALA A 372 -7.39 8.16 -4.77
N MET A 373 -6.52 7.15 -4.75
CA MET A 373 -6.84 5.86 -4.11
C MET A 373 -7.21 6.02 -2.63
N LYS A 374 -6.42 6.77 -1.86
CA LYS A 374 -6.71 7.07 -0.45
C LYS A 374 -8.00 7.87 -0.26
N SER A 375 -8.33 8.77 -1.18
CA SER A 375 -9.56 9.55 -1.14
C SER A 375 -10.80 8.69 -1.40
N PHE A 376 -10.74 7.88 -2.45
CA PHE A 376 -11.86 7.03 -2.84
C PHE A 376 -12.06 5.84 -1.88
N PHE A 377 -10.99 5.15 -1.50
CA PHE A 377 -11.02 3.95 -0.65
C PHE A 377 -10.64 4.27 0.80
N ARG A 378 -11.04 5.44 1.29
CA ARG A 378 -10.77 5.84 2.68
C ARG A 378 -11.49 4.89 3.64
N LYS A 379 -10.76 4.41 4.65
CA LYS A 379 -11.36 3.72 5.79
C LYS A 379 -12.28 4.68 6.55
N GLU A 380 -13.57 4.41 6.53
CA GLU A 380 -14.53 5.11 7.38
C GLU A 380 -14.27 4.67 8.83
N GLN A 381 -13.90 5.63 9.69
CA GLN A 381 -14.05 5.41 11.12
C GLN A 381 -15.55 5.26 11.35
N ALA A 382 -16.00 4.06 11.67
CA ALA A 382 -17.36 3.84 12.10
C ALA A 382 -17.67 4.84 13.21
N GLU A 383 -18.48 5.86 12.90
CA GLU A 383 -19.07 6.71 13.92
C GLU A 383 -19.83 5.76 14.84
N MET A 384 -19.29 5.57 16.05
CA MET A 384 -20.00 4.93 17.15
C MET A 384 -21.26 5.76 17.38
N SER A 385 -22.34 5.35 16.71
CA SER A 385 -23.68 5.86 16.94
C SER A 385 -23.98 5.57 18.40
N SER A 386 -24.03 6.65 19.18
CA SER A 386 -24.31 6.65 20.62
C SER A 386 -25.77 6.33 20.91
#